data_AF-T1ARM4-F1
#
_entry.id   AF-T1ARM4-F1
#
_cell.length_a   1.000
_cell.length_b   1.000
_cell.length_c   1.000
_cell.angle_alpha   90.00
_cell.angle_beta   90.00
_cell.angle_gamma   90.00
#
_symmetry.space_group_name_H-M   'P 1'
#
loop_
_entity.id
_entity.type
_entity.pdbx_description
1 polymer ?
#
loop_
_entity_poly.entity_id
_entity_poly.type
_entity_poly.pdbx_seq_one_letter_code
_entity_poly.pdbx_strand_id
1 'polypeptide(L)'
;MELNASARGILASGQVRIRVKRAGMFQYQVFKVKRVKIGSTEFAELYLNRLLDANELARVANETGLPVEAEGMRAFPEGKGAKDFIGL
;
A
#
# COMPACT_ATOMS: atom_id res chain seq x y z
N MET A 1 -16.55 -0.52 5.16
CA MET A 1 -15.20 -0.32 5.73
C MET A 1 -14.99 1.17 5.94
N GLU A 2 -14.68 1.62 7.15
CA GLU A 2 -14.26 3.01 7.35
C GLU A 2 -12.79 3.14 6.96
N LEU A 3 -12.51 3.96 5.95
CA LEU A 3 -11.15 4.40 5.66
C LEU A 3 -10.70 5.37 6.75
N ASN A 4 -9.49 5.15 7.27
CA ASN A 4 -8.88 6.14 8.15
C ASN A 4 -8.59 7.44 7.35
N ALA A 5 -8.44 8.56 8.05
CA ALA A 5 -8.23 9.87 7.42
C ALA A 5 -6.98 9.88 6.52
N SER A 6 -5.95 9.13 6.91
CA SER A 6 -4.70 8.95 6.15
C SER A 6 -4.96 8.31 4.77
N ALA A 7 -5.68 7.20 4.71
CA ALA A 7 -5.99 6.50 3.46
C ALA A 7 -6.77 7.38 2.49
N ARG A 8 -7.77 8.13 2.97
CA ARG A 8 -8.53 9.07 2.12
C ARG A 8 -7.64 10.15 1.52
N GLY A 9 -6.74 10.73 2.32
CA GLY A 9 -5.79 11.73 1.86
C GLY A 9 -4.83 11.19 0.80
N ILE A 10 -4.35 9.96 1.00
CA ILE A 10 -3.42 9.29 0.08
C ILE A 10 -4.11 8.95 -1.25
N LEU A 11 -5.35 8.46 -1.22
CA LEU A 11 -6.13 8.17 -2.42
C LEU A 11 -6.41 9.45 -3.22
N ALA A 12 -6.70 10.56 -2.54
CA ALA A 12 -6.93 11.85 -3.19
C ALA A 12 -5.65 12.45 -3.80
N SER A 13 -4.49 12.32 -3.15
CA SER A 13 -3.21 12.81 -3.67
C SER A 13 -2.62 11.92 -4.77
N GLY A 14 -3.04 10.65 -4.83
CA GLY A 14 -2.52 9.65 -5.76
C GLY A 14 -1.11 9.14 -5.41
N GLN A 15 -0.51 9.62 -4.33
CA GLN A 15 0.81 9.18 -3.87
C GLN A 15 1.09 9.56 -2.41
N VAL A 16 2.03 8.86 -1.79
CA VAL A 16 2.50 9.15 -0.42
C VAL A 16 4.00 8.92 -0.30
N ARG A 17 4.67 9.78 0.47
CA ARG A 17 6.10 9.67 0.75
C ARG A 17 6.29 9.04 2.13
N ILE A 18 6.88 7.85 2.18
CA ILE A 18 7.02 7.06 3.41
C ILE A 18 8.49 6.75 3.65
N ARG A 19 8.93 6.91 4.89
CA ARG A 19 10.27 6.49 5.31
C ARG A 19 10.27 4.98 5.44
N VAL A 20 11.14 4.31 4.71
CA VAL A 20 11.28 2.85 4.74
C VAL A 20 12.72 2.43 4.99
N LYS A 21 12.90 1.30 5.67
CA LYS A 21 14.18 0.62 5.81
C LYS A 21 14.41 -0.27 4.58
N ARG A 22 15.57 -0.13 3.94
CA ARG A 22 15.99 -0.98 2.81
C ARG A 22 17.47 -1.24 2.93
N ALA A 23 17.87 -2.51 2.83
CA ALA A 23 19.27 -2.92 2.94
C ALA A 23 20.00 -2.30 4.16
N GLY A 24 19.31 -2.23 5.30
CA GLY A 24 19.85 -1.65 6.54
C GLY A 24 19.81 -0.12 6.66
N MET A 25 19.46 0.61 5.60
CA MET A 25 19.40 2.08 5.59
C MET A 25 17.98 2.61 5.53
N PHE A 26 17.69 3.68 6.27
CA PHE A 26 16.41 4.38 6.15
C PHE A 26 16.44 5.39 5.01
N GLN A 27 15.45 5.33 4.13
CA GLN A 27 15.28 6.26 3.02
C GLN A 27 13.80 6.54 2.78
N TYR A 28 13.49 7.72 2.26
CA TYR A 28 12.12 8.03 1.84
C TYR A 28 11.87 7.49 0.45
N GLN A 29 10.74 6.81 0.28
CA GLN A 29 10.25 6.33 -1.01
C GLN A 29 8.87 6.92 -1.29
N VAL A 30 8.60 7.15 -2.56
CA VAL A 30 7.29 7.59 -3.04
C VAL A 30 6.52 6.37 -3.51
N PHE A 31 5.44 6.07 -2.82
CA PHE A 31 4.47 5.07 -3.21
C PHE A 31 3.38 5.74 -4.02
N LYS A 32 3.04 5.18 -5.17
CA LYS A 32 1.97 5.69 -6.03
C LYS A 32 0.71 4.87 -5.84
N VAL A 33 -0.45 5.51 -5.86
CA VAL A 33 -1.71 4.79 -5.89
C VAL A 33 -1.87 4.16 -7.28
N LYS A 34 -2.17 2.87 -7.31
CA LYS A 34 -2.43 2.08 -8.51
C LYS A 34 -3.74 1.34 -8.31
N ARG A 35 -4.52 1.20 -9.39
CA ARG A 35 -5.70 0.32 -9.39
C ARG A 35 -5.32 -1.05 -9.94
N VAL A 36 -5.69 -2.10 -9.21
CA VAL A 36 -5.45 -3.48 -9.59
C VAL A 36 -6.77 -4.17 -9.84
N LYS A 37 -6.84 -4.90 -10.96
CA LYS A 37 -7.97 -5.76 -11.29
C LYS A 37 -7.75 -7.17 -10.73
N ILE A 38 -8.74 -7.69 -10.03
CA ILE A 38 -8.85 -9.10 -9.63
C ILE A 38 -10.19 -9.62 -10.14
N GLY A 39 -10.15 -10.45 -11.18
CA GLY A 39 -11.34 -10.92 -11.87
C GLY A 39 -12.14 -9.75 -12.47
N SER A 40 -13.41 -9.63 -12.08
CA SER A 40 -14.31 -8.53 -12.48
C SER A 40 -14.25 -7.30 -11.56
N THR A 41 -13.43 -7.34 -10.51
CA THR A 41 -13.36 -6.29 -9.49
C THR A 41 -12.05 -5.54 -9.54
N GLU A 42 -12.04 -4.28 -9.11
CA GLU A 42 -10.82 -3.49 -8.94
C GLU A 42 -10.73 -2.89 -7.54
N PHE A 43 -9.49 -2.67 -7.08
CA PHE A 43 -9.19 -2.00 -5.82
C PHE A 43 -7.94 -1.13 -5.96
N ALA A 44 -7.83 -0.13 -5.10
CA ALA A 44 -6.65 0.72 -4.99
C ALA A 44 -5.59 0.12 -4.06
N GLU A 45 -4.33 0.22 -4.46
CA GLU A 45 -3.16 -0.14 -3.65
C GLU A 45 -2.05 0.90 -3.80
N LEU A 46 -1.12 0.90 -2.87
CA LEU A 46 0.15 1.61 -2.96
C LEU A 46 1.18 0.76 -3.67
N TYR A 47 1.84 1.33 -4.68
CA TYR A 47 2.81 0.64 -5.51
C TYR A 47 4.19 1.30 -5.41
N LEU A 48 5.21 0.46 -5.27
CA LEU A 48 6.62 0.82 -5.33
C LEU A 48 7.36 -0.10 -6.31
N ASN A 49 7.96 0.49 -7.36
CA ASN A 49 8.79 -0.24 -8.31
C ASN A 49 10.23 -0.47 -7.79
N ARG A 50 10.35 -0.98 -6.56
CA ARG A 50 11.63 -1.32 -5.91
C ARG A 50 11.39 -2.37 -4.84
N LEU A 51 12.35 -3.27 -4.67
CA LEU A 51 12.33 -4.30 -3.62
C LEU A 51 12.18 -3.70 -2.23
N LEU A 52 11.25 -4.20 -1.43
CA LEU A 52 11.07 -3.87 -0.02
C LEU A 52 10.98 -5.17 0.77
N ASP A 53 11.52 -5.21 1.98
CA ASP A 53 11.40 -6.41 2.81
C ASP A 53 9.94 -6.60 3.28
N ALA A 54 9.57 -7.85 3.54
CA ALA A 54 8.19 -8.21 3.88
C ALA A 54 7.69 -7.53 5.17
N ASN A 55 8.56 -7.35 6.17
CA ASN A 55 8.20 -6.69 7.43
C ASN A 55 7.88 -5.22 7.19
N GLU A 56 8.70 -4.55 6.38
CA GLU A 56 8.51 -3.15 6.05
C GLU A 56 7.28 -2.95 5.14
N LEU A 57 7.02 -3.86 4.20
CA LEU A 57 5.82 -3.86 3.39
C LEU A 57 4.55 -3.97 4.25
N ALA A 58 4.53 -4.88 5.23
CA ALA A 58 3.43 -5.04 6.17
C ALA A 58 3.26 -3.80 7.07
N ARG A 59 4.36 -3.23 7.57
CA ARG A 59 4.34 -1.98 8.36
C ARG A 59 3.71 -0.83 7.57
N VAL A 60 4.11 -0.64 6.31
CA VAL A 60 3.57 0.41 5.44
C VAL A 60 2.08 0.19 5.20
N ALA A 61 1.64 -1.06 4.98
CA ALA A 61 0.23 -1.38 4.81
C ALA A 61 -0.59 -1.03 6.06
N ASN A 62 -0.10 -1.42 7.24
CA ASN A 62 -0.75 -1.10 8.52
C ASN A 62 -0.81 0.41 8.79
N GLU A 63 0.29 1.14 8.56
CA GLU A 63 0.38 2.58 8.80
C GLU A 63 -0.56 3.38 7.88
N THR A 64 -0.60 3.01 6.59
CA THR A 64 -1.41 3.71 5.60
C THR A 64 -2.87 3.24 5.60
N GLY A 65 -3.13 2.04 6.10
CA GLY A 65 -4.43 1.39 6.01
C GLY A 65 -4.80 0.93 4.60
N LEU A 66 -3.85 0.90 3.66
CA LEU A 66 -4.04 0.50 2.26
C LEU A 66 -3.18 -0.74 1.94
N PRO A 67 -3.56 -1.55 0.93
CA PRO A 67 -2.70 -2.61 0.41
C PRO A 67 -1.45 -2.00 -0.20
N VAL A 68 -0.32 -2.69 -0.11
CA VAL A 68 0.96 -2.22 -0.65
C VAL A 68 1.62 -3.31 -1.47
N GLU A 69 2.02 -2.97 -2.70
CA GLU A 69 2.76 -3.82 -3.63
C GLU A 69 4.18 -3.26 -3.86
N ALA A 70 5.18 -4.14 -3.76
CA ALA A 70 6.56 -3.85 -4.13
C ALA A 70 7.18 -5.05 -4.87
N GLU A 71 7.61 -4.87 -6.12
CA GLU A 71 8.23 -5.92 -6.96
C GLU A 71 7.46 -7.25 -6.95
N GLY A 72 6.14 -7.19 -7.12
CA GLY A 72 5.28 -8.38 -7.16
C GLY A 72 4.96 -9.00 -5.79
N MET A 73 5.55 -8.52 -4.69
CA MET A 73 5.10 -8.87 -3.34
C MET A 73 4.01 -7.90 -2.90
N ARG A 74 2.92 -8.42 -2.32
CA ARG A 74 1.81 -7.62 -1.80
C ARG A 74 1.57 -7.91 -0.32
N ALA A 75 1.44 -6.86 0.49
CA ALA A 75 0.97 -6.94 1.86
C ALA A 75 -0.39 -6.23 2.00
N PHE A 76 -1.24 -6.79 2.84
CA PHE A 76 -2.49 -6.16 3.26
C PHE A 76 -2.34 -5.70 4.71
N PRO A 77 -3.10 -4.68 5.13
CA PRO A 77 -3.18 -4.34 6.54
C PRO A 77 -3.70 -5.53 7.36
N GLU A 78 -3.27 -5.64 8.60
CA GLU A 78 -3.61 -6.74 9.51
C GLU A 78 -5.14 -6.94 9.60
N GLY A 79 -5.54 -8.21 9.51
CA GLY A 79 -6.95 -8.61 9.54
C GLY A 79 -7.75 -8.29 8.27
N LYS A 80 -7.12 -7.77 7.21
CA LYS A 80 -7.78 -7.41 5.95
C LYS A 80 -7.25 -8.20 4.78
N GLY A 81 -8.07 -8.34 3.75
CA GLY A 81 -7.70 -8.94 2.46
C GLY A 81 -8.24 -8.14 1.29
N ALA A 82 -7.97 -8.60 0.07
CA ALA A 82 -8.34 -7.89 -1.15
C ALA A 82 -9.82 -7.49 -1.24
N LYS A 83 -10.72 -8.34 -0.71
CA LYS A 83 -12.17 -8.09 -0.71
C LYS A 83 -12.58 -6.83 0.06
N ASP A 84 -11.82 -6.47 1.09
CA ASP A 84 -12.10 -5.29 1.92
C ASP A 84 -11.84 -3.97 1.16
N PHE A 85 -11.04 -4.02 0.10
CA PHE A 85 -10.62 -2.85 -0.67
C PHE A 85 -11.34 -2.70 -2.01
N ILE A 86 -12.24 -3.62 -2.37
CA ILE A 86 -12.99 -3.55 -3.62
C ILE A 86 -13.86 -2.29 -3.64
N GLY A 87 -13.74 -1.50 -4.71
CA GLY A 87 -14.52 -0.28 -4.91
C GLY A 87 -13.95 0.99 -4.25
N LEU A 88 -12.70 0.94 -3.77
CA LEU A 88 -11.93 2.11 -3.33
C LEU A 88 -11.30 2.92 -4.48
#